data_AF-A0A2Z5R030-F1
#
_entry.id   AF-A0A2Z5R030-F1
#
_cell.length_a   1.000
_cell.length_b   1.000
_cell.length_c   1.000
_cell.angle_alpha   90.00
_cell.angle_beta   90.00
_cell.angle_gamma   90.00
#
_symmetry.space_group_name_H-M   'P 1'
#
loop_
_entity.id
_entity.type
_entity.pdbx_description
1 polymer ?
#
loop_
_entity_poly.entity_id
_entity_poly.type
_entity_poly.pdbx_seq_one_letter_code
_entity_poly.pdbx_strand_id
1 'polypeptide(L)' 'MLILLPPSEGKTAAEATNAPVQFADLSFPELTGERETVLEQLAAVSAQETALEQLKVGRP' A
#
# COMPACT_ATOMS: atom_id res chain seq x y z
N MET A 1 13.68 -18.51 10.48
CA MET A 1 12.32 -18.59 11.08
C MET A 1 11.55 -17.37 10.59
N LEU A 2 10.40 -17.55 9.95
CA LEU A 2 9.56 -16.45 9.47
C LEU A 2 8.46 -16.18 10.52
N ILE A 3 8.48 -15.00 11.13
CA ILE A 3 7.39 -14.56 12.01
C ILE A 3 6.46 -13.70 11.17
N LEU A 4 5.20 -14.11 11.06
CA LEU A 4 4.18 -13.38 10.32
C LEU A 4 3.27 -12.67 11.32
N LEU A 5 3.37 -11.35 11.35
CA LEU A 5 2.49 -10.50 12.13
C LEU A 5 1.41 -9.90 11.22
N PRO A 6 0.20 -9.65 11.73
CA PRO A 6 -0.81 -8.92 10.98
C PRO A 6 -0.30 -7.52 10.61
N PRO A 7 -0.72 -6.96 9.45
CA PRO A 7 -0.32 -5.63 9.05
C PRO A 7 -0.88 -4.57 10.01
N SER A 8 -0.13 -3.49 10.24
CA SER A 8 -0.67 -2.34 10.97
C SER A 8 -1.68 -1.59 10.09
N GLU A 9 -2.82 -1.20 10.66
CA GLU A 9 -3.78 -0.34 9.96
C GLU A 9 -3.30 1.11 9.93
N GLY A 10 -2.69 1.58 11.03
CA GLY A 10 -2.10 2.91 11.11
C GLY A 10 -0.84 3.03 10.25
N LYS A 11 -0.77 4.11 9.47
CA LYS A 11 0.41 4.53 8.71
C LYS A 11 0.69 6.00 9.02
N THR A 12 1.92 6.29 9.44
CA THR A 12 2.40 7.67 9.60
C THR A 12 2.69 8.23 8.22
N ALA A 13 2.15 9.41 7.90
CA ALA A 13 2.44 10.08 6.64
C ALA A 13 3.95 10.37 6.54
N ALA A 14 4.52 10.16 5.35
CA ALA A 14 5.91 10.50 5.09
C ALA A 14 6.08 12.02 5.02
N GLU A 15 7.26 12.52 5.40
CA GLU A 15 7.64 13.90 5.15
C GLU A 15 7.77 14.15 3.64
N ALA A 16 7.40 15.34 3.18
CA ALA A 16 7.39 15.69 1.76
C ALA A 16 8.78 15.65 1.09
N THR A 17 9.86 15.69 1.87
CA THR A 17 11.25 15.61 1.42
C THR A 17 11.75 14.19 1.21
N ASN A 18 10.99 13.18 1.63
CA ASN A 18 11.41 11.79 1.51
C ASN A 18 11.36 11.32 0.05
N ALA A 19 12.40 10.60 -0.37
CA ALA A 19 12.41 9.95 -1.68
C ALA A 19 11.37 8.81 -1.72
N PRO A 20 10.76 8.56 -2.90
CA PRO A 20 9.91 7.38 -3.09
C PRO A 20 10.67 6.08 -2.83
N VAL A 21 9.96 5.11 -2.27
CA VAL A 21 10.51 3.75 -2.04
C VAL A 21 10.88 3.10 -3.38
N GLN A 22 12.04 2.43 -3.41
CA GLN A 22 12.44 1.59 -4.54
C GLN A 22 12.09 0.14 -4.23
N PHE A 23 11.29 -0.52 -5.07
CA PHE A 23 10.85 -1.90 -4.79
C PHE A 23 11.98 -2.92 -4.81
N ALA A 24 13.03 -2.66 -5.60
CA ALA A 24 14.23 -3.48 -5.65
C ALA A 24 14.99 -3.54 -4.31
N ASP A 25 14.81 -2.53 -3.44
CA ASP A 25 15.48 -2.45 -2.14
C ASP A 25 14.69 -3.12 -1.01
N LEU A 26 13.48 -3.64 -1.30
CA LEU A 26 12.67 -4.37 -0.32
C LEU A 26 13.21 -5.79 -0.10
N SER A 27 12.85 -6.41 1.03
CA SER A 27 13.32 -7.76 1.39
C SER A 27 12.91 -8.87 0.42
N PHE A 28 11.92 -8.63 -0.44
CA PHE A 28 11.39 -9.58 -1.42
C PHE A 28 11.17 -8.85 -2.76
N PRO A 29 12.25 -8.55 -3.50
CA PRO A 29 12.18 -7.84 -4.78
C PRO A 29 11.50 -8.67 -5.89
N GLU A 30 11.48 -10.00 -5.76
CA GLU A 30 10.79 -10.91 -6.68
C GLU A 30 9.27 -10.70 -6.75
N LEU A 31 8.68 -10.04 -5.74
CA LEU A 31 7.25 -9.71 -5.68
C LEU A 31 6.91 -8.36 -6.32
N THR A 32 7.85 -7.75 -7.06
CA THR A 32 7.66 -6.40 -7.61
C THR A 32 6.47 -6.33 -8.57
N GLY A 33 6.30 -7.31 -9.46
CA GLY A 33 5.20 -7.32 -10.43
C GLY A 33 3.83 -7.42 -9.76
N GLU A 34 3.71 -8.22 -8.70
CA GLU A 34 2.48 -8.34 -7.91
C GLU A 34 2.19 -7.05 -7.14
N ARG A 35 3.22 -6.37 -6.59
CA ARG A 35 3.05 -5.07 -5.93
C ARG A 35 2.53 -4.02 -6.89
N GLU A 36 3.12 -3.92 -8.08
CA GLU A 36 2.69 -2.97 -9.11
C GLU A 36 1.23 -3.21 -9.51
N THR A 37 0.88 -4.47 -9.77
CA THR A 37 -0.50 -4.86 -10.10
C THR A 37 -1.49 -4.42 -9.02
N VAL A 38 -1.20 -4.69 -7.74
CA VAL A 38 -2.07 -4.31 -6.63
C VAL A 38 -2.16 -2.79 -6.49
N LEU A 39 -1.05 -2.07 -6.64
CA LEU A 39 -1.02 -0.61 -6.53
C LEU A 39 -1.81 0.08 -7.64
N GLU A 40 -1.71 -0.41 -8.88
CA GLU A 40 -2.50 0.13 -10.01
C GLU A 40 -4.00 -0.04 -9.76
N GLN A 41 -4.44 -1.23 -9.34
CA GLN A 41 -5.85 -1.47 -9.04
C GLN A 41 -6.32 -0.65 -7.83
N LEU A 42 -5.48 -0.54 -6.79
CA LEU A 42 -5.80 0.26 -5.63
C LEU A 42 -5.92 1.74 -5.98
N ALA A 43 -5.04 2.28 -6.82
CA ALA A 43 -5.13 3.66 -7.32
C ALA A 43 -6.43 3.89 -8.09
N ALA A 44 -6.80 2.96 -8.98
CA ALA A 44 -8.04 3.02 -9.75
C ALA A 44 -9.29 3.02 -8.85
N VAL A 45 -9.33 2.17 -7.81
CA VAL A 45 -10.44 2.15 -6.83
C VAL A 45 -10.44 3.41 -5.98
N SER A 46 -9.27 3.87 -5.54
CA SER A 46 -9.13 5.05 -4.67
C SER A 46 -9.57 6.35 -5.33
N ALA A 47 -9.52 6.43 -6.66
CA ALA A 47 -10.00 7.57 -7.43
C ALA A 47 -11.53 7.64 -7.57
N GLN A 48 -12.27 6.59 -7.16
CA GLN A 48 -13.72 6.55 -7.25
C GLN A 48 -14.37 7.30 -6.08
N GLU A 49 -15.55 7.88 -6.30
CA GLU A 49 -16.33 8.54 -5.25
C GLU A 49 -16.71 7.58 -4.11
N THR A 50 -16.92 6.29 -4.44
CA THR A 50 -17.27 5.23 -3.49
C THR A 50 -16.06 4.52 -2.87
N ALA A 51 -14.84 5.06 -3.03
CA ALA A 51 -13.61 4.41 -2.60
C ALA A 51 -13.63 3.96 -1.13
N LEU A 52 -14.11 4.82 -0.22
CA LEU A 52 -14.15 4.54 1.21
C LEU A 52 -15.06 3.35 1.55
N GLU A 53 -16.23 3.26 0.90
CA GLU A 53 -17.17 2.14 1.09
C GLU A 53 -16.62 0.83 0.53
N GLN A 54 -16.03 0.88 -0.67
CA GLN A 54 -15.45 -0.30 -1.31
C GLN A 54 -14.24 -0.85 -0.54
N LEU A 55 -13.36 0.04 -0.07
CA LEU A 55 -12.17 -0.32 0.68
C LEU A 55 -12.45 -0.54 2.18
N LYS A 56 -13.66 -0.21 2.65
CA LYS A 56 -14.08 -0.31 4.06
C LYS A 56 -13.14 0.45 5.00
N VAL A 57 -12.75 1.66 4.61
CA VAL A 57 -11.86 2.56 5.35
C VAL A 57 -12.53 3.92 5.57
N GLY A 58 -11.97 4.73 6.49
CA GLY A 58 -12.55 6.01 6.90
C GLY A 58 -13.37 5.91 8.18
N ARG A 59 -13.57 7.03 8.89
CA ARG A 59 -14.49 7.08 10.03
C ARG A 59 -15.94 7.10 9.51
N PRO A 60 -16.89 6.45 10.19
CA PRO A 60 -18.31 6.69 9.95
C PRO A 60 -18.71 8.14 10.26
#